data_AF-A0ABD7HG47-F1
#
_entry.id   AF-A0ABD7HG47-F1
#
_cell.length_a   1.000
_cell.length_b   1.000
_cell.length_c   1.000
_cell.angle_alpha   90.00
_cell.angle_beta   90.00
_cell.angle_gamma   90.00
#
_symmetry.space_group_name_H-M   'P 1'
#
loop_
_entity.id
_entity.type
_entity.pdbx_description
1 polymer ?
#
loop_
_entity_poly.entity_id
_entity_poly.type
_entity_poly.pdbx_seq_one_letter_code
_entity_poly.pdbx_strand_id
1 'polypeptide(L)' 'RIDEVDRRKAFVSAELCDAHGVVLADANGLMVQLLPGQP' A
#
# COMPACT_ATOMS: atom_id res chain seq x y z
N ARG A 1 -3.22 2.31 -4.16
CA ARG A 1 -3.69 3.67 -3.84
C ARG A 1 -3.31 3.97 -2.39
N ILE A 2 -2.83 5.17 -2.08
CA ILE A 2 -2.65 5.59 -0.68
C ILE A 2 -3.99 6.13 -0.20
N ASP A 3 -4.54 5.54 0.85
CA ASP A 3 -5.83 5.91 1.39
C ASP A 3 -5.68 6.96 2.51
N GLU A 4 -4.64 6.83 3.33
CA GLU A 4 -4.35 7.78 4.42
C GLU A 4 -2.85 7.88 4.69
N VAL A 5 -2.40 9.06 5.12
CA VAL A 5 -1.06 9.29 5.69
C VAL A 5 -1.20 9.90 7.09
N ASP A 6 -0.72 9.17 8.10
CA ASP A 6 -0.59 9.65 9.48
C ASP A 6 0.89 9.70 9.87
N ARG A 7 1.45 10.91 9.79
CA ARG A 7 2.87 11.18 10.06
C ARG A 7 3.78 10.29 9.21
N ARG A 8 4.37 9.25 9.81
CA ARG A 8 5.29 8.32 9.16
C ARG A 8 4.61 7.03 8.67
N LYS A 9 3.29 6.90 8.82
CA LYS A 9 2.54 5.73 8.39
C LYS A 9 1.72 6.09 7.15
N ALA A 10 1.78 5.24 6.13
CA ALA A 10 0.87 5.31 5.00
C ALA A 10 0.05 4.03 4.91
N PHE A 11 -1.26 4.16 4.87
CA PHE A 11 -2.19 3.06 4.65
C PHE A 11 -2.49 2.97 3.14
N VAL A 12 -2.39 1.77 2.59
CA VAL A 12 -2.39 1.55 1.15
C VAL A 12 -3.28 0.36 0.81
N SER A 13 -4.26 0.55 -0.06
CA SER A 13 -4.98 -0.55 -0.71
C SER A 13 -4.42 -0.82 -2.11
N ALA A 14 -4.36 -2.08 -2.52
CA ALA A 14 -3.96 -2.51 -3.84
C ALA A 14 -4.87 -3.63 -4.35
N GLU A 15 -5.03 -3.68 -5.67
CA GLU A 15 -5.77 -4.73 -6.38
C GLU A 15 -4.85 -5.30 -7.46
N LEU A 16 -4.80 -6.62 -7.57
CA LEU A 16 -4.20 -7.33 -8.70
C LEU A 16 -5.33 -7.61 -9.69
N CYS A 17 -5.22 -7.04 -10.89
CA CYS A 17 -6.19 -7.27 -11.95
C CYS A 17 -5.59 -8.08 -13.10
N ASP A 18 -6.42 -8.85 -13.80
CA ASP A 18 -6.06 -9.44 -15.09
C ASP A 18 -6.05 -8.39 -16.22
N ALA A 19 -5.75 -8.83 -17.45
CA ALA A 19 -5.70 -7.96 -18.63
C ALA A 19 -7.06 -7.35 -19.03
N HIS A 20 -8.16 -7.89 -18.50
CA HIS A 20 -9.52 -7.41 -18.74
C HIS A 20 -10.05 -6.56 -17.58
N GLY A 21 -9.22 -6.33 -16.55
CA GLY A 21 -9.57 -5.53 -15.37
C GLY A 21 -10.34 -6.31 -14.30
N VAL A 22 -10.42 -7.64 -14.39
CA VAL A 22 -11.02 -8.46 -13.33
C VAL A 22 -10.08 -8.52 -12.14
N VAL A 23 -10.58 -8.19 -10.95
CA VAL A 23 -9.81 -8.29 -9.71
C VAL A 23 -9.60 -9.77 -9.35
N LEU A 24 -8.34 -10.17 -9.31
CA LEU A 24 -7.90 -11.52 -8.94
C LEU A 24 -7.55 -11.61 -7.45
N ALA A 25 -7.06 -10.51 -6.88
CA ALA A 25 -6.76 -10.39 -5.46
C ALA A 25 -6.80 -8.93 -5.01
N ASP A 26 -7.10 -8.70 -3.74
CA ASP A 26 -6.95 -7.42 -3.06
C ASP A 26 -5.95 -7.53 -1.91
N ALA A 27 -5.37 -6.39 -1.53
CA ALA A 27 -4.42 -6.31 -0.44
C ALA A 27 -4.52 -4.95 0.26
N ASN A 28 -4.29 -4.98 1.58
CA ASN A 28 -4.12 -3.79 2.40
C ASN A 28 -2.75 -3.82 3.06
N GLY A 29 -2.08 -2.67 3.08
CA GLY A 29 -0.71 -2.53 3.59
C GLY A 29 -0.55 -1.32 4.49
N LEU A 30 0.36 -1.45 5.46
CA LEU A 30 0.88 -0.35 6.25
C LEU A 30 2.35 -0.16 5.89
N MET A 31 2.68 0.97 5.29
CA MET A 31 4.05 1.37 4.99
C MET A 31 4.54 2.36 6.05
N VAL A 32 5.81 2.24 6.44
CA VAL A 32 6.43 3.15 7.41
C VAL A 32 7.60 3.87 6.73
N GLN A 33 7.62 5.21 6.83
CA GLN A 33 8.77 5.99 6.41
C GLN A 33 9.95 5.72 7.34
N LEU A 34 11.00 5.11 6.79
CA LEU A 34 12.23 4.85 7.50
C LEU A 34 12.96 6.16 7.83
N LEU A 35 13.56 6.21 9.01
CA LEU A 35 14.51 7.23 9.41
C LEU A 35 15.94 6.78 9.10
N PRO A 36 16.91 7.72 9.02
CA PRO A 36 18.31 7.38 8.85
C PRO A 36 18.77 6.31 9.85
N GLY A 37 19.43 5.25 9.35
CA GLY A 37 19.97 4.17 10.15
C GLY A 37 18.97 3.06 10.52
N GLN A 38 17.73 3.10 10.04
CA GLN A 38 16.78 1.99 10.19
C GLN A 38 16.93 0.98 9.04
N PRO A 39 16.82 -0.33 9.32
CA PRO A 39 16.89 -1.38 8.31
C PRO A 39 15.67 -1.36 7.39
#